data_AF-X8JC11-F1
#
_entry.id   AF-X8JC11-F1
#
_cell.length_a   1.000
_cell.length_b   1.000
_cell.length_c   1.000
_cell.angle_alpha   90.00
_cell.angle_beta   90.00
_cell.angle_gamma   90.00
#
_symmetry.space_group_name_H-M   'P 1'
#
loop_
_entity.id
_entity.type
_entity.pdbx_description
1 polymer ?
#
loop_
_entity_poly.entity_id
_entity_poly.type
_entity_poly.pdbx_seq_one_letter_code
_entity_poly.pdbx_strand_id
1 'polypeptide(L)'
;MIRPHSTIASPFSYEYGYLCFKLLVTALNICLLERWKELEKALTGIDNYSQKSAQATISTEIASAVLASKRRQSSLISQADVSTLFDLLWADRKLFLQALVNDPSTTCGLSGLFFCIVRYVSRAREFQQSTGELLKFRLHELALRYNLVSQESQREAMALIIGSNQCSRKWNDTPKHVDSEDSRTIMTAYIKQISDDRHPLAIARDPSIAPIFIPLATDAQTQDLLPKVMQCTIKYAWFAILDEEEADKLEALVDVVCGSLL
;
A
#
# COMPACT_ATOMS: atom_id res chain seq x y z
N MET A 1 -8.63 23.75 11.08
CA MET A 1 -7.54 24.70 11.43
C MET A 1 -6.42 24.47 10.42
N ILE A 2 -6.35 25.33 9.41
CA ILE A 2 -5.42 25.21 8.28
C ILE A 2 -4.05 25.66 8.80
N ARG A 3 -3.04 24.78 8.78
CA ARG A 3 -1.67 25.18 9.09
C ARG A 3 -1.25 26.25 8.07
N PRO A 4 -0.59 27.35 8.50
CA PRO A 4 0.00 28.27 7.55
C PRO A 4 0.98 27.50 6.66
N HIS A 5 1.04 27.83 5.38
CA HIS A 5 1.99 27.28 4.42
C HIS A 5 3.42 27.54 4.91
N SER A 6 3.95 26.65 5.74
CA SER A 6 5.39 26.56 5.97
C SER A 6 5.99 26.14 4.64
N THR A 7 6.88 26.98 4.13
CA THR A 7 7.80 26.81 2.99
C THR A 7 8.77 25.62 3.15
N ILE A 8 8.30 24.52 3.74
CA ILE A 8 9.05 23.29 3.90
C ILE A 8 8.68 22.44 2.70
N ALA A 9 9.63 22.28 1.79
CA ALA A 9 9.48 21.39 0.65
C ALA A 9 9.15 19.98 1.16
N SER A 10 8.16 19.33 0.55
CA SER A 10 7.83 17.94 0.87
C SER A 10 9.07 17.06 0.69
N PRO A 11 9.33 16.09 1.60
CA PRO A 11 10.44 15.17 1.42
C PRO A 11 10.30 14.36 0.12
N PHE A 12 9.11 14.24 -0.44
CA PHE A 12 8.86 13.52 -1.70
C PHE A 12 9.07 14.38 -2.95
N SER A 13 9.33 15.69 -2.81
CA SER A 13 9.56 16.60 -3.95
C SER A 13 10.99 16.58 -4.47
N TYR A 14 11.95 15.98 -3.74
CA TYR A 14 13.36 15.94 -4.14
C TYR A 14 14.02 14.65 -3.66
N GLU A 15 15.02 14.19 -4.42
CA GLU A 15 15.64 12.87 -4.24
C GLU A 15 16.21 12.66 -2.83
N TYR A 16 16.85 13.68 -2.25
CA TYR A 16 17.45 13.58 -0.92
C TYR A 16 16.40 13.39 0.19
N GLY A 17 15.26 14.07 0.09
CA GLY A 17 14.17 13.94 1.07
C GLY A 17 13.56 12.54 1.02
N TYR A 18 13.39 12.01 -0.20
CA TYR A 18 12.89 10.67 -0.39
C TYR A 18 13.90 9.65 0.15
N LEU A 19 15.20 9.83 -0.14
CA LEU A 19 16.27 8.99 0.42
C LEU A 19 16.26 8.98 1.95
N CYS A 20 16.10 10.13 2.61
CA CYS A 20 15.94 10.20 4.06
C CYS A 20 14.73 9.40 4.56
N PHE A 21 13.59 9.52 3.87
CA PHE A 21 12.42 8.69 4.17
C PHE A 21 12.72 7.19 4.01
N LYS A 22 13.44 6.78 2.96
CA LYS A 22 13.84 5.38 2.78
C LYS A 22 14.73 4.88 3.91
N LEU A 23 15.72 5.68 4.33
CA LEU A 23 16.60 5.34 5.45
C LEU A 23 15.81 5.20 6.75
N LEU A 24 14.87 6.11 7.01
CA LEU A 24 13.98 6.04 8.17
C LEU A 24 13.17 4.74 8.16
N VAL A 25 12.56 4.38 7.03
CA VAL A 25 11.78 3.13 6.91
C VAL A 25 12.67 1.90 7.12
N THR A 26 13.86 1.87 6.52
CA THR A 26 14.80 0.75 6.69
C THR A 26 15.21 0.60 8.15
N ALA A 27 15.57 1.69 8.82
CA ALA A 27 15.91 1.68 10.24
C ALA A 27 14.73 1.19 11.09
N LEU A 28 13.52 1.70 10.82
CA LEU A 28 12.29 1.25 11.49
C LEU A 28 12.10 -0.26 11.33
N ASN A 29 12.24 -0.80 10.12
CA ASN A 29 12.07 -2.22 9.85
C ASN A 29 13.11 -3.08 10.58
N ILE A 30 14.38 -2.65 10.60
CA ILE A 30 15.43 -3.34 11.37
C ILE A 30 15.07 -3.39 12.85
N CYS A 31 14.68 -2.26 13.44
CA CYS A 31 14.30 -2.20 14.85
C CYS A 31 13.03 -3.02 15.15
N LEU A 32 12.08 -3.10 14.23
CA LEU A 32 10.90 -3.98 14.36
C LEU A 32 11.32 -5.46 14.33
N LEU A 33 12.16 -5.86 13.38
CA LEU A 33 12.68 -7.23 13.27
C LEU A 33 13.48 -7.63 14.51
N GLU A 34 14.34 -6.75 15.01
CA GLU A 34 15.11 -6.97 16.23
C GLU A 34 14.19 -7.24 17.43
N ARG A 35 13.19 -6.37 17.61
CA ARG A 35 12.19 -6.52 18.67
C ARG A 35 11.37 -7.80 18.53
N TRP A 36 11.12 -8.23 17.30
CA TRP A 36 10.36 -9.45 17.01
C TRP A 36 11.21 -10.71 17.09
N LYS A 37 12.52 -10.57 17.32
CA LYS A 37 13.52 -11.66 17.30
C LYS A 37 13.62 -12.34 15.93
N GLU A 38 13.34 -11.58 14.88
CA GLU A 38 13.40 -12.01 13.48
C GLU A 38 14.62 -11.39 12.74
N LEU A 39 15.39 -10.51 13.40
CA LEU A 39 16.54 -9.85 12.76
C LEU A 39 17.63 -10.85 12.35
N GLU A 40 17.97 -11.82 13.21
CA GLU A 40 18.97 -12.85 12.89
C GLU A 40 18.58 -13.69 11.66
N LYS A 41 17.27 -13.96 11.50
CA LYS A 41 16.73 -14.62 10.31
C LYS A 41 16.93 -13.76 9.06
N ALA A 42 16.74 -12.45 9.18
CA ALA A 42 17.02 -11.52 8.08
C ALA A 42 18.50 -11.43 7.74
N LEU A 43 19.39 -11.37 8.74
CA LEU A 43 20.85 -11.30 8.54
C LEU A 43 21.39 -12.57 7.89
N THR A 44 20.97 -13.75 8.37
CA THR A 44 21.33 -15.03 7.72
C THR A 44 20.82 -15.13 6.29
N GLY A 45 19.66 -14.54 5.99
CA GLY A 45 19.17 -14.39 4.61
C GLY A 45 20.06 -13.49 3.75
N ILE A 46 20.67 -12.45 4.30
CA ILE A 46 21.59 -11.56 3.57
C ILE A 46 22.87 -12.32 3.20
N ASP A 47 23.44 -13.07 4.14
CA ASP A 47 24.69 -13.82 3.92
C ASP A 47 24.53 -14.95 2.90
N ASN A 48 23.34 -15.57 2.86
CA ASN A 48 23.05 -16.72 1.99
C ASN A 48 22.65 -16.33 0.56
N TYR A 49 22.16 -15.11 0.32
CA TYR A 49 21.68 -14.65 -0.98
C TYR A 49 22.50 -13.46 -1.50
N SER A 50 23.70 -13.71 -2.03
CA SER A 50 24.62 -12.66 -2.52
C SER A 50 24.08 -11.80 -3.68
N GLN A 51 22.94 -12.20 -4.27
CA GLN A 51 22.33 -11.53 -5.41
C GLN A 51 21.20 -10.54 -5.03
N LYS A 52 20.68 -10.59 -3.79
CA LYS A 52 19.67 -9.64 -3.29
C LYS A 52 20.32 -8.57 -2.42
N SER A 53 19.91 -7.31 -2.58
CA SER A 53 20.38 -6.24 -1.70
C SER A 53 19.88 -6.47 -0.27
N ALA A 54 20.66 -6.06 0.73
CA ALA A 54 20.26 -6.14 2.13
C ALA A 54 18.88 -5.51 2.40
N GLN A 55 18.57 -4.41 1.70
CA GLN A 55 17.26 -3.75 1.77
C GLN A 55 16.11 -4.64 1.29
N ALA A 56 16.30 -5.42 0.21
CA ALA A 56 15.28 -6.33 -0.31
C ALA A 56 15.03 -7.50 0.65
N THR A 57 16.09 -8.02 1.28
CA THR A 57 15.97 -9.07 2.31
C THR A 57 15.24 -8.57 3.54
N ILE A 58 15.64 -7.42 4.10
CA ILE A 58 14.95 -6.77 5.23
C ILE A 58 13.48 -6.53 4.90
N SER A 59 13.18 -6.03 3.70
CA SER A 59 11.80 -5.79 3.26
C SER A 59 10.99 -7.09 3.23
N THR A 60 11.54 -8.16 2.66
CA THR A 60 10.87 -9.47 2.60
C THR A 60 10.56 -10.01 4.00
N GLU A 61 11.55 -9.98 4.91
CA GLU A 61 11.39 -10.50 6.26
C GLU A 61 10.42 -9.66 7.10
N ILE A 62 10.41 -8.33 6.97
CA ILE A 62 9.42 -7.52 7.69
C ILE A 62 7.99 -7.83 7.23
N ALA A 63 7.77 -8.07 5.94
CA ALA A 63 6.45 -8.45 5.44
C ALA A 63 6.00 -9.81 5.99
N SER A 64 6.87 -10.82 5.96
CA SER A 64 6.60 -12.12 6.58
C SER A 64 6.34 -12.00 8.09
N ALA A 65 7.10 -11.16 8.78
CA ALA A 65 6.92 -10.93 10.21
C ALA A 65 5.61 -10.19 10.51
N VAL A 66 5.19 -9.23 9.68
CA VAL A 66 3.87 -8.56 9.77
C VAL A 66 2.75 -9.57 9.61
N LEU A 67 2.84 -10.50 8.65
CA LEU A 67 1.86 -11.58 8.46
C LEU A 67 1.80 -12.53 9.66
N ALA A 68 2.95 -12.87 10.23
CA ALA A 68 3.05 -13.73 11.42
C ALA A 68 2.64 -13.00 12.72
N SER A 69 2.59 -11.67 12.72
CA SER A 69 2.42 -10.86 13.93
C SER A 69 0.99 -10.93 14.47
N LYS A 70 0.75 -11.90 15.36
CA LYS A 70 -0.47 -12.00 16.19
C LYS A 70 -0.35 -11.32 17.56
N ARG A 71 0.78 -10.66 17.87
CA ARG A 71 1.16 -10.30 19.25
C ARG A 71 0.90 -8.84 19.64
N ARG A 72 0.39 -8.65 20.87
CA ARG A 72 0.36 -7.37 21.60
C ARG A 72 1.79 -6.95 21.98
N GLN A 73 2.57 -6.49 21.00
CA GLN A 73 3.88 -5.93 21.24
C GLN A 73 3.78 -4.46 21.68
N SER A 74 4.69 -4.02 22.53
CA SER A 74 4.81 -2.61 22.92
C SER A 74 5.28 -1.77 21.71
N SER A 75 4.84 -0.50 21.65
CA SER A 75 5.13 0.38 20.51
C SER A 75 6.63 0.65 20.41
N LEU A 76 7.21 0.60 19.20
CA LEU A 76 8.61 0.98 18.96
C LEU A 76 8.76 2.49 18.87
N ILE A 77 7.85 3.11 18.14
CA ILE A 77 7.76 4.56 17.95
C ILE A 77 6.65 5.14 18.82
N SER A 78 6.82 6.39 19.25
CA SER A 78 5.79 7.07 20.04
C SER A 78 4.53 7.28 19.20
N GLN A 79 3.37 7.46 19.84
CA GLN A 79 2.14 7.76 19.11
C GLN A 79 2.23 9.10 18.35
N ALA A 80 2.98 10.07 18.89
CA ALA A 80 3.20 11.36 18.25
C ALA A 80 4.02 11.22 16.95
N ASP A 81 5.05 10.36 16.96
CA ASP A 81 5.88 10.11 15.78
C ASP A 81 5.08 9.38 14.68
N VAL A 82 4.30 8.36 15.05
CA VAL A 82 3.41 7.65 14.09
C VAL A 82 2.41 8.63 13.48
N SER A 83 1.78 9.46 14.32
CA SER A 83 0.84 10.49 13.84
C SER A 83 1.51 11.45 12.87
N THR A 84 2.73 11.90 13.19
CA THR A 84 3.48 12.84 12.35
C THR A 84 3.83 12.22 10.99
N LEU A 85 4.32 10.98 10.98
CA LEU A 85 4.61 10.25 9.74
C LEU A 85 3.34 9.99 8.93
N PHE A 86 2.24 9.65 9.59
CA PHE A 86 0.97 9.39 8.92
C PHE A 86 0.37 10.65 8.30
N ASP A 87 0.42 11.79 9.01
CA ASP A 87 -0.02 13.08 8.50
C ASP A 87 0.86 13.55 7.34
N LEU A 88 2.17 13.31 7.39
CA LEU A 88 3.11 13.59 6.29
C LEU A 88 2.73 12.79 5.03
N LEU A 89 2.58 11.46 5.16
CA LEU A 89 2.19 10.60 4.05
C LEU A 89 0.84 11.01 3.45
N TRP A 90 -0.13 11.41 4.28
CA TRP A 90 -1.44 11.81 3.82
C TRP A 90 -1.44 13.17 3.10
N ALA A 91 -0.74 14.15 3.67
CA ALA A 91 -0.61 15.49 3.09
C ALA A 91 0.06 15.41 1.70
N ASP A 92 1.09 14.58 1.57
CA ASP A 92 1.89 14.46 0.35
C ASP A 92 1.55 13.21 -0.47
N ARG A 93 0.35 12.62 -0.31
CA ARG A 93 -0.02 11.32 -0.91
C ARG A 93 0.17 11.21 -2.43
N LYS A 94 0.06 12.32 -3.15
CA LYS A 94 0.38 12.43 -4.59
C LYS A 94 1.89 12.27 -4.81
N LEU A 95 2.68 13.13 -4.19
CA LEU A 95 4.15 13.12 -4.33
C LEU A 95 4.75 11.81 -3.80
N PHE A 96 4.19 11.25 -2.73
CA PHE A 96 4.54 9.94 -2.21
C PHE A 96 4.37 8.83 -3.24
N LEU A 97 3.22 8.77 -3.93
CA LEU A 97 3.01 7.80 -5.01
C LEU A 97 3.96 8.04 -6.18
N GLN A 98 4.16 9.30 -6.58
CA GLN A 98 5.09 9.65 -7.67
C GLN A 98 6.53 9.21 -7.34
N ALA A 99 7.00 9.44 -6.11
CA ALA A 99 8.31 9.00 -5.65
C ALA A 99 8.47 7.47 -5.73
N LEU A 100 7.42 6.72 -5.35
CA LEU A 100 7.44 5.25 -5.46
C LEU A 100 7.42 4.76 -6.91
N VAL A 101 6.62 5.38 -7.78
CA VAL A 101 6.56 5.03 -9.22
C VAL A 101 7.91 5.25 -9.91
N ASN A 102 8.62 6.32 -9.53
CA ASN A 102 9.90 6.70 -10.11
C ASN A 102 11.10 5.90 -9.58
N ASP A 103 10.94 5.15 -8.47
CA ASP A 103 11.99 4.33 -7.87
C ASP A 103 11.57 2.85 -7.67
N PRO A 104 11.33 2.11 -8.77
CA PRO A 104 10.84 0.73 -8.70
C PRO A 104 11.91 -0.26 -8.21
N SER A 105 13.21 0.06 -8.38
CA SER A 105 14.31 -0.83 -8.00
C SER A 105 14.58 -0.86 -6.49
N THR A 106 14.10 0.12 -5.73
CA THR A 106 14.39 0.24 -4.29
C THR A 106 13.15 0.47 -3.42
N THR A 107 11.99 -0.05 -3.83
CA THR A 107 10.75 0.11 -3.06
C THR A 107 10.99 -0.25 -1.60
N CYS A 108 10.77 0.72 -0.72
CA CYS A 108 10.85 0.50 0.71
C CYS A 108 9.83 -0.56 1.13
N GLY A 109 10.22 -1.54 1.94
CA GLY A 109 9.27 -2.44 2.59
C GLY A 109 8.41 -1.67 3.58
N LEU A 110 7.30 -1.06 3.12
CA LEU A 110 6.48 -0.18 3.95
C LEU A 110 5.51 -0.95 4.85
N SER A 111 5.38 -2.27 4.70
CA SER A 111 4.50 -3.11 5.54
C SER A 111 4.74 -2.90 7.05
N GLY A 112 5.99 -2.73 7.48
CA GLY A 112 6.34 -2.41 8.87
C GLY A 112 5.81 -1.04 9.33
N LEU A 113 5.95 0.00 8.51
CA LEU A 113 5.39 1.33 8.79
C LEU A 113 3.86 1.30 8.81
N PHE A 114 3.23 0.68 7.82
CA PHE A 114 1.78 0.53 7.79
C PHE A 114 1.26 -0.27 9.00
N PHE A 115 1.97 -1.30 9.45
CA PHE A 115 1.65 -2.01 10.69
C PHE A 115 1.64 -1.07 11.91
N CYS A 116 2.62 -0.16 12.02
CA CYS A 116 2.61 0.85 13.08
C CYS A 116 1.40 1.80 12.97
N ILE A 117 1.06 2.25 11.76
CA ILE A 117 -0.09 3.13 11.51
C ILE A 117 -1.41 2.42 11.85
N VAL A 118 -1.60 1.16 11.45
CA VAL A 118 -2.80 0.35 11.78
C VAL A 118 -3.05 0.34 13.29
N ARG A 119 -2.00 0.18 14.10
CA ARG A 119 -2.11 0.18 15.56
C ARG A 119 -2.44 1.56 16.12
N TYR A 120 -1.89 2.62 15.54
CA TYR A 120 -2.25 4.00 15.89
C TYR A 120 -3.73 4.29 15.59
N VAL A 121 -4.20 3.94 14.38
CA VAL A 121 -5.61 4.13 13.98
C VAL A 121 -6.56 3.32 14.85
N SER A 122 -6.19 2.07 15.17
CA SER A 122 -6.99 1.19 16.04
C SER A 122 -7.18 1.80 17.42
N ARG A 123 -6.11 2.36 18.02
CA ARG A 123 -6.18 3.08 19.30
C ARG A 123 -7.05 4.33 19.20
N ALA A 124 -6.86 5.16 18.18
CA ALA A 124 -7.65 6.38 18.00
C ALA A 124 -9.16 6.08 17.91
N ARG A 125 -9.53 4.95 17.31
CA ARG A 125 -10.93 4.49 17.21
C ARG A 125 -11.54 4.11 18.55
N GLU A 126 -10.75 3.53 19.45
CA GLU A 126 -11.19 3.18 20.81
C GLU A 126 -11.56 4.44 21.63
N PHE A 127 -10.86 5.55 21.40
CA PHE A 127 -11.06 6.79 22.16
C PHE A 127 -12.01 7.80 21.48
N GLN A 128 -12.08 7.86 20.15
CA GLN A 128 -12.89 8.85 19.43
C GLN A 128 -13.35 8.34 18.05
N GLN A 129 -14.59 7.83 17.98
CA GLN A 129 -15.13 7.12 16.81
C GLN A 129 -15.07 7.92 15.50
N SER A 130 -15.44 9.21 15.50
CA SER A 130 -15.44 10.04 14.28
C SER A 130 -14.04 10.31 13.73
N THR A 131 -13.07 10.53 14.62
CA THR A 131 -11.67 10.72 14.24
C THR A 131 -11.05 9.41 13.79
N GLY A 132 -11.37 8.30 14.46
CA GLY A 132 -10.94 6.96 14.07
C GLY A 132 -11.40 6.56 12.67
N GLU A 133 -12.63 6.85 12.28
CA GLU A 133 -13.12 6.57 10.91
C GLU A 133 -12.39 7.39 9.85
N LEU A 134 -12.14 8.68 10.09
CA LEU A 134 -11.36 9.51 9.16
C LEU A 134 -9.93 8.97 8.99
N LEU A 135 -9.28 8.60 10.10
CA LEU A 135 -7.94 8.01 10.06
C LEU A 135 -7.93 6.66 9.32
N LYS A 136 -8.99 5.85 9.47
CA LYS A 136 -9.17 4.61 8.73
C LYS A 136 -9.27 4.84 7.23
N PHE A 137 -10.03 5.85 6.79
CA PHE A 137 -10.15 6.21 5.38
C PHE A 137 -8.81 6.59 4.76
N ARG A 138 -8.02 7.40 5.50
CA ARG A 138 -6.67 7.80 5.08
C ARG A 138 -5.71 6.63 4.97
N LEU A 139 -5.74 5.74 5.98
CA LEU A 139 -4.90 4.53 6.02
C LEU A 139 -5.22 3.63 4.83
N HIS A 140 -6.52 3.41 4.57
CA HIS A 140 -6.97 2.56 3.49
C HIS A 140 -6.52 3.10 2.13
N GLU A 141 -6.71 4.39 1.86
CA GLU A 141 -6.25 5.01 0.60
C GLU A 141 -4.73 4.96 0.43
N LEU A 142 -3.95 5.23 1.49
CA LEU A 142 -2.48 5.15 1.42
C LEU A 142 -2.01 3.71 1.18
N ALA A 143 -2.66 2.73 1.80
CA ALA A 143 -2.33 1.32 1.61
C ALA A 143 -2.65 0.87 0.17
N LEU A 144 -3.77 1.31 -0.40
CA LEU A 144 -4.12 1.10 -1.80
C LEU A 144 -3.07 1.70 -2.74
N ARG A 145 -2.69 2.97 -2.52
CA ARG A 145 -1.67 3.66 -3.32
C ARG A 145 -0.33 2.93 -3.29
N TYR A 146 0.11 2.47 -2.12
CA TYR A 146 1.35 1.69 -2.03
C TYR A 146 1.21 0.32 -2.68
N ASN A 147 0.05 -0.34 -2.56
CA ASN A 147 -0.15 -1.66 -3.17
C ASN A 147 -0.03 -1.62 -4.69
N LEU A 148 -0.31 -0.48 -5.35
CA LEU A 148 -0.14 -0.30 -6.80
C LEU A 148 1.31 -0.44 -7.29
N VAL A 149 2.28 -0.26 -6.40
CA VAL A 149 3.71 -0.18 -6.72
C VAL A 149 4.56 -1.09 -5.84
N SER A 150 3.92 -1.92 -5.02
CA SER A 150 4.60 -2.79 -4.06
C SER A 150 5.23 -4.00 -4.77
N GLN A 151 6.42 -4.38 -4.29
CA GLN A 151 7.06 -5.63 -4.69
C GLN A 151 6.24 -6.84 -4.23
N GLU A 152 6.38 -7.96 -4.95
CA GLU A 152 5.69 -9.23 -4.66
C GLU A 152 5.77 -9.63 -3.18
N SER A 153 6.95 -9.49 -2.56
CA SER A 153 7.16 -9.83 -1.14
C SER A 153 6.34 -9.00 -0.16
N GLN A 154 5.90 -7.80 -0.54
CA GLN A 154 5.11 -6.90 0.31
C GLN A 154 3.60 -7.10 0.13
N ARG A 155 3.16 -7.63 -1.01
CA ARG A 155 1.74 -7.61 -1.41
C ARG A 155 0.84 -8.36 -0.45
N GLU A 156 1.23 -9.56 -0.02
CA GLU A 156 0.41 -10.35 0.90
C GLU A 156 0.23 -9.63 2.26
N ALA A 157 1.30 -9.02 2.78
CA ALA A 157 1.22 -8.21 4.00
C ALA A 157 0.32 -6.98 3.82
N MET A 158 0.40 -6.32 2.66
CA MET A 158 -0.45 -5.18 2.35
C MET A 158 -1.92 -5.57 2.13
N ALA A 159 -2.19 -6.69 1.46
CA ALA A 159 -3.53 -7.24 1.28
C ALA A 159 -4.18 -7.53 2.64
N LEU A 160 -3.45 -8.13 3.59
CA LEU A 160 -3.91 -8.32 4.96
C LEU A 160 -4.25 -6.98 5.65
N ILE A 161 -3.38 -5.97 5.51
CA ILE A 161 -3.59 -4.64 6.08
C ILE A 161 -4.84 -3.98 5.49
N ILE A 162 -5.03 -4.05 4.18
CA ILE A 162 -6.16 -3.43 3.49
C ILE A 162 -7.46 -4.17 3.86
N GLY A 163 -7.47 -5.50 3.81
CA GLY A 163 -8.61 -6.34 4.16
C GLY A 163 -9.04 -6.17 5.62
N SER A 164 -8.08 -6.06 6.55
CA SER A 164 -8.37 -5.80 7.96
C SER A 164 -8.90 -4.38 8.24
N ASN A 165 -8.76 -3.47 7.27
CA ASN A 165 -9.13 -2.06 7.39
C ASN A 165 -10.18 -1.64 6.34
N GLN A 166 -11.05 -2.55 5.90
CA GLN A 166 -12.15 -2.23 4.98
C GLN A 166 -12.98 -1.04 5.47
N CYS A 167 -13.20 -0.07 4.57
CA CYS A 167 -13.91 1.16 4.90
C CYS A 167 -15.44 0.99 4.74
N SER A 168 -16.20 1.86 5.41
CA SER A 168 -17.64 1.95 5.19
C SER A 168 -17.96 2.54 3.82
N ARG A 169 -19.20 2.39 3.34
CA ARG A 169 -19.66 2.95 2.04
C ARG A 169 -19.38 4.43 1.87
N LYS A 170 -19.32 5.20 2.98
CA LYS A 170 -18.98 6.63 2.98
C LYS A 170 -17.60 6.94 2.38
N TRP A 171 -16.71 5.96 2.37
CA TRP A 171 -15.41 6.12 1.71
C TRP A 171 -15.55 6.28 0.20
N ASN A 172 -16.61 5.78 -0.42
CA ASN A 172 -16.83 5.89 -1.88
C ASN A 172 -17.35 7.29 -2.29
N ASP A 173 -17.73 8.14 -1.34
CA ASP A 173 -18.42 9.41 -1.62
C ASP A 173 -17.50 10.50 -2.21
N THR A 174 -16.19 10.30 -2.19
CA THR A 174 -15.21 11.29 -2.67
C THR A 174 -14.30 10.73 -3.76
N PRO A 175 -13.82 11.58 -4.68
CA PRO A 175 -12.72 11.21 -5.56
C PRO A 175 -11.48 10.79 -4.77
N LYS A 176 -10.71 9.86 -5.32
CA LYS A 176 -9.49 9.30 -4.72
C LYS A 176 -8.20 9.78 -5.38
N HIS A 177 -8.30 10.84 -6.17
CA HIS A 177 -7.18 11.59 -6.73
C HIS A 177 -7.16 13.02 -6.17
N VAL A 178 -5.97 13.64 -6.16
CA VAL A 178 -5.79 15.07 -5.83
C VAL A 178 -6.16 15.95 -7.01
N ASP A 179 -5.73 15.56 -8.21
CA ASP A 179 -5.92 16.26 -9.48
C ASP A 179 -5.78 15.24 -10.64
N SER A 180 -5.90 15.71 -11.88
CA SER A 180 -5.83 14.86 -13.07
C SER A 180 -4.47 14.18 -13.27
N GLU A 181 -3.39 14.80 -12.81
CA GLU A 181 -2.04 14.20 -12.85
C GLU A 181 -1.91 13.04 -11.85
N ASP A 182 -2.45 13.20 -10.64
CA ASP A 182 -2.52 12.12 -9.64
C ASP A 182 -3.40 10.96 -10.14
N SER A 183 -4.56 11.27 -10.75
CA SER A 183 -5.42 10.27 -11.41
C SER A 183 -4.65 9.48 -12.46
N ARG A 184 -3.92 10.17 -13.35
CA ARG A 184 -3.13 9.55 -14.42
C ARG A 184 -2.03 8.67 -13.84
N THR A 185 -1.37 9.12 -12.77
CA THR A 185 -0.33 8.38 -12.07
C THR A 185 -0.90 7.07 -11.47
N ILE A 186 -2.05 7.15 -10.80
CA ILE A 186 -2.74 5.98 -10.23
C ILE A 186 -3.10 4.96 -11.32
N MET A 187 -3.74 5.40 -12.40
CA MET A 187 -4.17 4.51 -13.49
C MET A 187 -2.97 3.88 -14.22
N THR A 188 -1.90 4.65 -14.43
CA THR A 188 -0.68 4.15 -15.08
C THR A 188 0.04 3.14 -14.19
N ALA A 189 0.12 3.39 -12.88
CA ALA A 189 0.71 2.45 -11.92
C ALA A 189 -0.07 1.12 -11.91
N TYR A 190 -1.40 1.18 -11.90
CA TYR A 190 -2.27 0.00 -12.00
C TYR A 190 -2.03 -0.81 -13.28
N ILE A 191 -2.04 -0.14 -14.44
CA ILE A 191 -1.78 -0.80 -15.73
C ILE A 191 -0.41 -1.46 -15.71
N LYS A 192 0.62 -0.77 -15.21
CA LYS A 192 1.99 -1.29 -15.13
C LYS A 192 2.06 -2.52 -14.24
N GLN A 193 1.49 -2.46 -13.03
CA GLN A 193 1.49 -3.57 -12.08
C GLN A 193 0.89 -4.84 -12.69
N ILE A 194 -0.32 -4.75 -13.24
CA ILE A 194 -1.01 -5.91 -13.83
C ILE A 194 -0.31 -6.41 -15.11
N SER A 195 0.39 -5.53 -15.83
CA SER A 195 1.07 -5.90 -17.07
C SER A 195 2.46 -6.50 -16.86
N ASP A 196 3.18 -6.11 -15.80
CA ASP A 196 4.58 -6.48 -15.55
C ASP A 196 4.72 -7.79 -14.75
N ASP A 197 3.69 -8.16 -13.98
CA ASP A 197 3.77 -9.35 -13.13
C ASP A 197 3.90 -10.64 -13.96
N ARG A 198 5.12 -11.19 -13.90
CA ARG A 198 5.55 -12.39 -14.63
C ARG A 198 4.91 -13.68 -14.12
N HIS A 199 4.10 -13.60 -13.06
CA HIS A 199 3.30 -14.71 -12.53
C HIS A 199 1.86 -14.25 -12.25
N PRO A 200 0.89 -14.61 -13.11
CA PRO A 200 -0.54 -14.34 -12.91
C PRO A 200 -1.06 -14.80 -11.52
N LEU A 201 -0.41 -15.82 -10.95
CA LEU A 201 -0.76 -16.50 -9.69
C LEU A 201 -0.50 -15.66 -8.42
N ALA A 202 0.52 -14.80 -8.43
CA ALA A 202 0.84 -13.95 -7.27
C ALA A 202 -0.19 -12.82 -7.09
N ILE A 203 -0.86 -12.44 -8.19
CA ILE A 203 -1.95 -11.47 -8.18
C ILE A 203 -3.26 -12.19 -7.84
N ALA A 204 -3.49 -13.42 -8.31
CA ALA A 204 -4.74 -14.20 -8.13
C ALA A 204 -5.18 -14.38 -6.66
N ARG A 205 -4.27 -14.28 -5.69
CA ARG A 205 -4.60 -14.28 -4.24
C ARG A 205 -5.11 -12.94 -3.69
N ASP A 206 -5.11 -11.89 -4.51
CA ASP A 206 -5.59 -10.54 -4.16
C ASP A 206 -6.57 -9.99 -5.23
N PRO A 207 -7.73 -10.64 -5.44
CA PRO A 207 -8.66 -10.28 -6.51
C PRO A 207 -9.46 -8.99 -6.27
N SER A 208 -9.46 -8.42 -5.05
CA SER A 208 -10.57 -7.58 -4.59
C SER A 208 -10.29 -6.09 -4.37
N ILE A 209 -9.07 -5.61 -4.58
CA ILE A 209 -8.69 -4.32 -3.97
C ILE A 209 -8.45 -3.19 -4.99
N ALA A 210 -7.72 -3.46 -6.07
CA ALA A 210 -7.46 -2.44 -7.09
C ALA A 210 -8.67 -2.07 -7.97
N PRO A 211 -9.60 -2.98 -8.33
CA PRO A 211 -10.79 -2.62 -9.12
C PRO A 211 -11.75 -1.66 -8.40
N ILE A 212 -11.74 -1.61 -7.07
CA ILE A 212 -12.56 -0.67 -6.29
C ILE A 212 -11.94 0.73 -6.29
N PHE A 213 -10.61 0.80 -6.24
CA PHE A 213 -9.88 2.06 -6.15
C PHE A 213 -9.86 2.83 -7.47
N ILE A 214 -9.67 2.15 -8.60
CA ILE A 214 -9.48 2.80 -9.91
C ILE A 214 -10.70 3.60 -10.39
N PRO A 215 -11.95 3.11 -10.28
CA PRO A 215 -13.14 3.90 -10.62
C PRO A 215 -13.20 5.20 -9.82
N LEU A 216 -12.93 5.13 -8.51
CA LEU A 216 -12.94 6.31 -7.63
C LEU A 216 -11.75 7.25 -7.90
N ALA A 217 -10.68 6.77 -8.53
CA ALA A 217 -9.53 7.57 -8.92
C ALA A 217 -9.63 8.13 -10.35
N THR A 218 -10.64 7.75 -11.14
CA THR A 218 -10.80 8.20 -12.53
C THR A 218 -11.20 9.68 -12.59
N ASP A 219 -10.55 10.43 -13.48
CA ASP A 219 -10.85 11.83 -13.77
C ASP A 219 -11.30 11.98 -15.23
N ALA A 220 -12.03 13.05 -15.55
CA ALA A 220 -12.47 13.30 -16.93
C ALA A 220 -11.29 13.39 -17.92
N GLN A 221 -10.12 13.86 -17.48
CA GLN A 221 -8.92 14.01 -18.32
C GLN A 221 -8.10 12.72 -18.44
N THR A 222 -8.51 11.62 -17.80
CA THR A 222 -7.79 10.34 -17.82
C THR A 222 -8.58 9.20 -18.44
N GLN A 223 -9.72 9.52 -19.07
CA GLN A 223 -10.58 8.56 -19.75
C GLN A 223 -9.88 7.83 -20.91
N ASP A 224 -8.83 8.42 -21.49
CA ASP A 224 -7.98 7.78 -22.50
C ASP A 224 -7.31 6.49 -22.01
N LEU A 225 -7.13 6.35 -20.69
CA LEU A 225 -6.54 5.15 -20.07
C LEU A 225 -7.56 4.06 -19.75
N LEU A 226 -8.86 4.38 -19.70
CA LEU A 226 -9.92 3.43 -19.33
C LEU A 226 -9.95 2.16 -20.20
N PRO A 227 -9.82 2.24 -21.55
CA PRO A 227 -9.78 1.03 -22.36
C PRO A 227 -8.65 0.08 -21.97
N LYS A 228 -7.49 0.64 -21.60
CA LYS A 228 -6.33 -0.16 -21.19
C LYS A 228 -6.50 -0.74 -19.79
N VAL A 229 -7.04 0.05 -18.86
CA VAL A 229 -7.43 -0.42 -17.52
C VAL A 229 -8.36 -1.62 -17.66
N MET A 230 -9.48 -1.47 -18.38
CA MET A 230 -10.46 -2.54 -18.56
C MET A 230 -9.85 -3.79 -19.21
N GLN A 231 -9.04 -3.62 -20.26
CA GLN A 231 -8.35 -4.74 -20.89
C GLN A 231 -7.48 -5.52 -19.91
N CYS A 232 -6.67 -4.82 -19.09
CA CYS A 232 -5.81 -5.44 -18.09
C CYS A 232 -6.64 -6.11 -16.98
N THR A 233 -7.69 -5.45 -16.48
CA THR A 233 -8.58 -5.99 -15.45
C THR A 233 -9.29 -7.26 -15.91
N ILE A 234 -9.87 -7.26 -17.11
CA ILE A 234 -10.57 -8.44 -17.67
C ILE A 234 -9.59 -9.59 -17.88
N LYS A 235 -8.42 -9.31 -18.45
CA LYS A 235 -7.38 -10.33 -18.65
C LYS A 235 -6.95 -10.95 -17.33
N TYR A 236 -6.76 -10.12 -16.30
CA TYR A 236 -6.43 -10.57 -14.96
C TYR A 236 -7.54 -11.42 -14.34
N ALA A 237 -8.79 -10.93 -14.37
CA ALA A 237 -9.95 -11.66 -13.87
C ALA A 237 -10.04 -13.06 -14.50
N TRP A 238 -9.79 -13.17 -15.81
CA TRP A 238 -9.78 -14.47 -16.49
C TRP A 238 -8.70 -15.42 -15.99
N PHE A 239 -7.48 -14.92 -15.70
CA PHE A 239 -6.43 -15.76 -15.12
C PHE A 239 -6.76 -16.23 -13.71
N ALA A 240 -7.37 -15.38 -12.87
CA ALA A 240 -7.79 -15.75 -11.53
C ALA A 240 -8.85 -16.86 -11.58
N ILE A 241 -9.83 -16.77 -12.48
CA ILE A 241 -10.89 -17.78 -12.65
C ILE A 241 -10.31 -19.13 -13.09
N LEU A 242 -9.36 -19.13 -14.02
CA LEU A 242 -8.81 -20.36 -14.58
C LEU A 242 -7.88 -21.11 -13.62
N ASP A 243 -7.38 -20.45 -12.58
CA ASP A 243 -6.47 -21.03 -11.59
C ASP A 243 -7.21 -21.63 -10.37
N GLU A 244 -8.47 -21.27 -10.14
CA GLU A 244 -9.22 -21.71 -8.96
C GLU A 244 -10.17 -22.88 -9.26
N GLU A 245 -9.98 -24.01 -8.55
CA GLU A 245 -10.89 -25.17 -8.58
C GLU A 245 -12.22 -24.94 -7.81
N GLU A 246 -12.38 -23.79 -7.12
CA GLU A 246 -13.53 -23.51 -6.25
C GLU A 246 -14.49 -22.45 -6.84
N ALA A 247 -15.74 -22.87 -7.09
CA ALA A 247 -16.79 -22.04 -7.69
C ALA A 247 -17.20 -20.80 -6.86
N ASP A 248 -17.01 -20.81 -5.53
CA ASP A 248 -17.48 -19.76 -4.61
C ASP A 248 -16.71 -18.43 -4.76
N LYS A 249 -15.51 -18.45 -5.36
CA LYS A 249 -14.69 -17.25 -5.54
C LYS A 249 -14.92 -16.55 -6.88
N LEU A 250 -15.46 -17.27 -7.86
CA LEU A 250 -15.92 -16.70 -9.12
C LEU A 250 -17.03 -15.68 -8.89
N GLU A 251 -17.97 -15.98 -8.00
CA GLU A 251 -19.07 -15.07 -7.64
C GLU A 251 -18.54 -13.78 -6.98
N ALA A 252 -17.58 -13.90 -6.05
CA ALA A 252 -16.91 -12.76 -5.43
C ALA A 252 -16.10 -11.89 -6.42
N LEU A 253 -15.43 -12.52 -7.39
CA LEU A 253 -14.69 -11.80 -8.44
C LEU A 253 -15.64 -11.06 -9.38
N VAL A 254 -16.74 -11.69 -9.78
CA VAL A 254 -17.80 -11.08 -10.60
C VAL A 254 -18.43 -9.90 -9.85
N ASP A 255 -18.72 -10.04 -8.56
CA ASP A 255 -19.24 -8.94 -7.74
C ASP A 255 -18.24 -7.77 -7.62
N VAL A 256 -16.94 -8.05 -7.51
CA VAL A 256 -15.91 -7.00 -7.47
C VAL A 256 -15.78 -6.32 -8.83
N VAL A 257 -15.67 -7.07 -9.92
CA VAL A 257 -15.45 -6.49 -11.26
C VAL A 257 -16.70 -5.77 -11.75
N CYS A 258 -17.89 -6.38 -11.62
CA CYS A 258 -19.14 -5.81 -12.09
C CYS A 258 -19.72 -4.78 -11.11
N GLY A 259 -19.56 -4.96 -9.79
CA GLY A 259 -20.02 -4.00 -8.78
C GLY A 259 -19.16 -2.74 -8.68
N SER A 260 -17.96 -2.74 -9.27
CA SER A 260 -17.11 -1.53 -9.40
C SER A 260 -17.33 -0.79 -10.72
N LEU A 261 -18.10 -1.36 -11.66
CA LEU A 261 -18.37 -0.82 -12.99
C LEU A 261 -19.82 -0.28 -13.16
N LEU A 262 -20.66 -0.41 -12.12
CA LEU A 262 -22.03 0.11 -12.02
C LEU A 262 -22.13 1.15 -10.91
#